data_AF-A0A519HHJ4-F1
#
_entry.id   AF-A0A519HHJ4-F1
#
_cell.length_a   1.000
_cell.length_b   1.000
_cell.length_c   1.000
_cell.angle_alpha   90.00
_cell.angle_beta   90.00
_cell.angle_gamma   90.00
#
_symmetry.space_group_name_H-M   'P 1'
#
loop_
_entity.id
_entity.type
_entity.pdbx_description
1 polymer ?
#
loop_
_entity_poly.entity_id
_entity_poly.type
_entity_poly.pdbx_seq_one_letter_code
_entity_poly.pdbx_strand_id
1 'polypeptide(L)'
;MGHVKPGGAAEGQLTSEVWVLWGRLKTYFPTWGLLPDSFATPGAWGYMGNDFVSGFRRNRSTQQAFELLDGVTDRDFDALSALANLNARRQEQMLRAVIIAYLTVPLSVVAIVAEVAGGSLIAFARDHSDWAIWTAVLVTTGPVAYFLSHWRSHQIVGVLDLIRIEHGQSPYTALELREH
;
A
#
# COMPACT_ATOMS: atom_id res chain seq x y z
N MET A 1 -5.31 36.85 -23.78
CA MET A 1 -4.38 36.17 -22.85
C MET A 1 -5.01 36.18 -21.47
N GLY A 2 -5.82 35.16 -21.19
CA GLY A 2 -6.49 35.01 -19.90
C GLY A 2 -5.58 34.25 -18.95
N HIS A 3 -5.16 34.91 -17.86
CA HIS A 3 -4.50 34.24 -16.76
C HIS A 3 -5.46 33.22 -16.15
N VAL A 4 -5.17 31.93 -16.33
CA VAL A 4 -5.74 30.86 -15.52
C VAL A 4 -5.26 31.09 -14.10
N LYS A 5 -6.14 31.59 -13.23
CA LYS A 5 -5.93 31.52 -11.79
C LYS A 5 -5.87 30.02 -11.44
N PRO A 6 -4.81 29.53 -10.75
CA PRO A 6 -4.86 28.19 -10.20
C PRO A 6 -6.06 28.13 -9.26
N GLY A 7 -6.94 27.14 -9.51
CA GLY A 7 -8.17 26.94 -8.76
C GLY A 7 -7.89 27.03 -7.26
N GLY A 8 -8.65 27.90 -6.60
CA GLY A 8 -8.46 28.22 -5.20
C GLY A 8 -8.40 26.95 -4.36
N ALA A 9 -7.25 26.73 -3.73
CA ALA A 9 -7.20 25.96 -2.51
C ALA A 9 -8.20 26.64 -1.57
N ALA A 10 -9.33 25.98 -1.33
CA ALA A 10 -10.31 26.45 -0.37
C ALA A 10 -9.58 26.71 0.95
N GLU A 11 -9.55 27.98 1.35
CA GLU A 11 -9.07 28.45 2.64
C GLU A 11 -9.87 27.76 3.75
N GLY A 12 -9.39 26.61 4.18
CA GLY A 12 -9.61 26.15 5.53
C GLY A 12 -8.48 25.18 5.80
N GLN A 13 -7.70 25.51 6.82
CA GLN A 13 -6.62 24.68 7.31
C GLN A 13 -7.11 23.22 7.34
N LEU A 14 -6.37 22.32 6.71
CA LEU A 14 -6.48 20.89 7.03
C LEU A 14 -6.39 20.80 8.54
N THR A 15 -7.51 20.46 9.18
CA THR A 15 -7.59 20.46 10.63
C THR A 15 -6.59 19.44 11.16
N SER A 16 -6.04 19.69 12.35
CA SER A 16 -5.24 18.65 13.05
C SER A 16 -6.01 17.32 13.16
N GLU A 17 -7.33 17.39 13.09
CA GLU A 17 -8.30 16.30 13.13
C GLU A 17 -8.16 15.32 11.96
N VAL A 18 -7.91 15.79 10.72
CA VAL A 18 -7.69 14.89 9.57
C VAL A 18 -6.47 14.00 9.77
N TRP A 19 -5.39 14.54 10.35
CA TRP A 19 -4.20 13.76 10.67
C TRP A 19 -4.42 12.77 11.81
N VAL A 20 -5.27 13.11 12.78
CA VAL A 20 -5.71 12.19 13.84
C VAL A 20 -6.55 11.06 13.26
N LEU A 21 -7.50 11.37 12.37
CA LEU A 21 -8.31 10.38 11.66
C LEU A 21 -7.44 9.45 10.82
N TRP A 22 -6.49 10.00 10.05
CA TRP A 22 -5.52 9.22 9.30
C TRP A 22 -4.68 8.30 10.21
N GLY A 23 -4.24 8.83 11.35
CA GLY A 23 -3.51 8.07 12.37
C GLY A 23 -4.30 6.86 12.84
N ARG A 24 -5.58 7.05 13.21
CA ARG A 24 -6.49 5.99 13.66
C ARG A 24 -6.81 4.99 12.54
N LEU A 25 -7.17 5.47 11.36
CA LEU A 25 -7.53 4.64 10.22
C LEU A 25 -6.41 3.64 9.88
N LYS A 26 -5.16 4.09 9.81
CA LYS A 26 -4.01 3.23 9.52
C LYS A 26 -3.83 2.08 10.52
N THR A 27 -4.22 2.25 11.78
CA THR A 27 -4.06 1.19 12.79
C THR A 27 -4.93 -0.04 12.51
N TYR A 28 -6.02 0.13 11.75
CA TYR A 28 -6.88 -0.99 11.32
C TYR A 28 -6.28 -1.80 10.15
N PHE A 29 -5.23 -1.29 9.50
CA PHE A 29 -4.60 -1.91 8.33
C PHE A 29 -3.10 -2.18 8.56
N PRO A 30 -2.72 -3.02 9.53
CA PRO A 30 -1.31 -3.31 9.78
C PRO A 30 -0.68 -4.09 8.62
N THR A 31 0.51 -3.65 8.19
CA THR A 31 1.29 -4.29 7.12
C THR A 31 1.70 -5.72 7.48
N TRP A 32 2.04 -5.97 8.75
CA TRP A 32 2.47 -7.28 9.25
C TRP A 32 1.32 -8.26 9.50
N GLY A 33 0.07 -7.78 9.58
CA GLY A 33 -1.11 -8.63 9.77
C GLY A 33 -1.55 -9.40 8.52
N LEU A 34 -1.02 -9.05 7.33
CA LEU A 34 -1.43 -9.68 6.06
C LEU A 34 -1.11 -11.16 6.00
N LEU A 35 0.04 -11.60 6.51
CA LEU A 35 0.44 -13.00 6.39
C LEU A 35 -0.54 -13.95 7.11
N PRO A 36 -0.97 -13.71 8.37
CA PRO A 36 -2.01 -14.52 9.00
C PRO A 36 -3.43 -14.22 8.48
N ASP A 37 -3.80 -12.96 8.21
CA ASP A 37 -5.17 -12.61 7.78
C ASP A 37 -5.55 -13.19 6.41
N SER A 38 -4.56 -13.35 5.51
CA SER A 38 -4.75 -13.94 4.17
C SER A 38 -5.12 -15.42 4.22
N PHE A 39 -4.89 -16.11 5.33
CA PHE A 39 -5.24 -17.53 5.51
C PHE A 39 -6.36 -17.75 6.55
N ALA A 40 -6.59 -16.82 7.49
CA ALA A 40 -7.52 -17.01 8.62
C ALA A 40 -8.87 -16.27 8.51
N THR A 41 -9.03 -15.32 7.57
CA THR A 41 -10.28 -14.53 7.48
C THR A 41 -11.32 -15.23 6.59
N PRO A 42 -12.62 -15.32 6.97
CA PRO A 42 -13.67 -15.96 6.16
C PRO A 42 -13.88 -15.35 4.74
N GLY A 43 -13.22 -14.25 4.41
CA GLY A 43 -13.18 -13.63 3.07
C GLY A 43 -11.97 -14.02 2.20
N ALA A 44 -10.99 -14.75 2.74
CA ALA A 44 -9.78 -15.16 2.01
C ALA A 44 -10.10 -16.06 0.80
N TRP A 45 -11.19 -16.83 0.87
CA TRP A 45 -11.69 -17.66 -0.24
C TRP A 45 -12.62 -16.89 -1.20
N GLY A 46 -13.10 -15.69 -0.81
CA GLY A 46 -13.72 -14.73 -1.73
C GLY A 46 -12.71 -14.11 -2.69
N TYR A 47 -11.41 -14.18 -2.35
CA TYR A 47 -10.30 -13.83 -3.25
C TYR A 47 -10.09 -14.84 -4.40
N MET A 48 -10.83 -15.95 -4.42
CA MET A 48 -10.90 -16.92 -5.51
C MET A 48 -12.31 -16.94 -6.14
N GLY A 49 -12.96 -15.77 -6.30
CA GLY A 49 -14.28 -15.65 -6.89
C GLY A 49 -14.49 -14.37 -7.71
N ASN A 50 -15.65 -14.23 -8.35
CA ASN A 50 -16.01 -13.04 -9.15
C ASN A 50 -16.45 -11.84 -8.29
N ASP A 51 -16.57 -11.99 -6.97
CA ASP A 51 -17.06 -10.95 -6.06
C ASP A 51 -16.13 -10.75 -4.85
N PHE A 52 -15.18 -9.84 -5.04
CA PHE A 52 -14.26 -9.40 -3.99
C PHE A 52 -14.88 -8.33 -3.06
N VAL A 53 -15.85 -7.56 -3.56
CA VAL A 53 -16.40 -6.38 -2.85
C VAL A 53 -17.25 -6.81 -1.67
N SER A 54 -18.06 -7.87 -1.82
CA SER A 54 -18.87 -8.40 -0.72
C SER A 54 -18.02 -8.93 0.44
N GLY A 55 -16.91 -9.60 0.15
CA GLY A 55 -15.96 -10.05 1.17
C GLY A 55 -15.24 -8.88 1.83
N PHE A 56 -14.85 -7.89 1.04
CA PHE A 56 -14.19 -6.68 1.50
C PHE A 56 -15.08 -5.85 2.44
N ARG A 57 -16.38 -5.72 2.14
CA ARG A 57 -17.37 -5.03 3.00
C ARG A 57 -17.55 -5.72 4.35
N ARG A 58 -17.50 -7.05 4.40
CA ARG A 58 -17.69 -7.84 5.63
C ARG A 58 -16.43 -7.91 6.50
N ASN A 59 -15.30 -7.42 6.03
CA ASN A 59 -14.05 -7.49 6.77
C ASN A 59 -14.11 -6.60 8.03
N ARG A 60 -13.56 -7.08 9.14
CA ARG A 60 -13.56 -6.36 10.42
C ARG A 60 -12.88 -5.00 10.32
N SER A 61 -11.75 -4.92 9.60
CA SER A 61 -11.04 -3.65 9.39
C SER A 61 -11.89 -2.64 8.61
N THR A 62 -12.70 -3.12 7.66
CA THR A 62 -13.63 -2.29 6.90
C THR A 62 -14.76 -1.79 7.80
N GLN A 63 -15.38 -2.67 8.59
CA GLN A 63 -16.43 -2.27 9.54
C GLN A 63 -15.92 -1.24 10.55
N GLN A 64 -14.72 -1.41 11.10
CA GLN A 64 -14.09 -0.45 12.01
C GLN A 64 -13.82 0.90 11.34
N ALA A 65 -13.50 0.92 10.05
CA ALA A 65 -13.34 2.14 9.29
C ALA A 65 -14.69 2.83 9.02
N PHE A 66 -15.76 2.08 8.74
CA PHE A 66 -17.12 2.63 8.65
C PHE A 66 -17.54 3.27 9.98
N GLU A 67 -17.34 2.58 11.10
CA GLU A 67 -17.64 3.11 12.44
C GLU A 67 -16.79 4.36 12.78
N LEU A 68 -15.51 4.38 12.42
CA LEU A 68 -14.63 5.53 12.66
C LEU A 68 -15.05 6.76 11.86
N LEU A 69 -15.58 6.55 10.65
CA LEU A 69 -15.92 7.61 9.71
C LEU A 69 -17.40 7.98 9.72
N ASP A 70 -18.19 7.35 10.59
CA ASP A 70 -19.58 7.71 10.81
C ASP A 70 -19.69 9.14 11.37
N GLY A 71 -20.50 9.98 10.73
CA GLY A 71 -20.67 11.38 11.10
C GLY A 71 -19.48 12.31 10.77
N VAL A 72 -18.45 11.85 10.06
CA VAL A 72 -17.36 12.72 9.58
C VAL A 72 -17.89 13.66 8.50
N THR A 73 -17.45 14.93 8.52
CA THR A 73 -17.87 15.91 7.52
C THR A 73 -17.38 15.51 6.12
N ASP A 74 -18.17 15.77 5.08
CA ASP A 74 -17.78 15.50 3.69
C ASP A 74 -16.41 16.11 3.35
N ARG A 75 -16.12 17.30 3.89
CA ARG A 75 -14.84 18.00 3.71
C ARG A 75 -13.66 17.21 4.27
N ASP A 76 -13.76 16.73 5.51
CA ASP A 76 -12.68 15.96 6.15
C ASP A 76 -12.54 14.58 5.52
N PHE A 77 -13.66 13.99 5.10
CA PHE A 77 -13.67 12.74 4.34
C PHE A 77 -12.96 12.88 2.99
N ASP A 78 -13.20 13.98 2.26
CA ASP A 78 -12.53 14.28 1.00
C ASP A 78 -11.02 14.48 1.20
N ALA A 79 -10.63 15.20 2.25
CA ALA A 79 -9.22 15.37 2.61
C ALA A 79 -8.56 14.03 2.96
N LEU A 80 -9.24 13.17 3.72
CA LEU A 80 -8.77 11.83 4.08
C LEU A 80 -8.63 10.93 2.85
N SER A 81 -9.59 11.00 1.92
CA SER A 81 -9.55 10.26 0.65
C SER A 81 -8.40 10.72 -0.24
N ALA A 82 -8.14 12.03 -0.32
CA ALA A 82 -6.99 12.57 -1.03
C ALA A 82 -5.66 12.13 -0.41
N LEU A 83 -5.56 12.10 0.93
CA LEU A 83 -4.39 11.60 1.66
C LEU A 83 -4.14 10.10 1.40
N ALA A 84 -5.20 9.29 1.42
CA ALA A 84 -5.10 7.86 1.14
C ALA A 84 -4.58 7.60 -0.29
N ASN A 85 -5.11 8.33 -1.28
CA ASN A 85 -4.66 8.25 -2.67
C ASN A 85 -3.22 8.71 -2.85
N LEU A 86 -2.83 9.81 -2.19
CA LEU A 86 -1.43 10.26 -2.19
C LEU A 86 -0.50 9.19 -1.58
N ASN A 87 -0.90 8.57 -0.48
CA ASN A 87 -0.15 7.49 0.15
C ASN A 87 -0.02 6.28 -0.79
N ALA A 88 -1.10 5.84 -1.43
CA ALA A 88 -1.08 4.72 -2.39
C ALA A 88 -0.13 4.99 -3.56
N ARG A 89 -0.18 6.20 -4.15
CA ARG A 89 0.76 6.61 -5.22
C ARG A 89 2.22 6.61 -4.75
N ARG A 90 2.49 7.09 -3.53
CA ARG A 90 3.85 7.07 -2.96
C ARG A 90 4.34 5.64 -2.71
N GLN A 91 3.46 4.74 -2.24
CA GLN A 91 3.78 3.33 -2.06
C GLN A 91 4.06 2.64 -3.39
N GLU A 92 3.31 2.95 -4.45
CA GLU A 92 3.57 2.44 -5.81
C GLU A 92 4.95 2.88 -6.34
N GLN A 93 5.28 4.16 -6.22
CA GLN A 93 6.60 4.69 -6.62
C GLN A 93 7.73 3.99 -5.87
N MET A 94 7.58 3.78 -4.55
CA MET A 94 8.57 3.10 -3.74
C MET A 94 8.66 1.61 -4.06
N LEU A 95 7.53 0.91 -4.25
CA LEU A 95 7.52 -0.49 -4.63
C LEU A 95 8.26 -0.71 -5.96
N ARG A 96 8.01 0.14 -6.96
CA ARG A 96 8.73 0.08 -8.24
C ARG A 96 10.23 0.26 -8.08
N ALA A 97 10.66 1.22 -7.27
CA ALA A 97 12.08 1.43 -6.97
C ALA A 97 12.70 0.21 -6.28
N VAL A 98 12.00 -0.37 -5.31
CA VAL A 98 12.43 -1.57 -4.58
C VAL A 98 12.53 -2.79 -5.51
N ILE A 99 11.57 -2.98 -6.43
CA ILE A 99 11.61 -4.05 -7.43
C ILE A 99 12.82 -3.87 -8.36
N ILE A 100 13.08 -2.65 -8.85
CA ILE A 100 14.25 -2.38 -9.69
C ILE A 100 15.54 -2.70 -8.93
N ALA A 101 15.66 -2.23 -7.69
CA ALA A 101 16.82 -2.53 -6.85
C ALA A 101 16.97 -4.04 -6.60
N TYR A 102 15.86 -4.74 -6.31
CA TYR A 102 15.85 -6.18 -6.10
C TYR A 102 16.28 -6.98 -7.33
N LEU A 103 15.96 -6.53 -8.54
CA LEU A 103 16.37 -7.23 -9.76
C LEU A 103 17.81 -6.92 -10.16
N THR A 104 18.32 -5.73 -9.83
CA THR A 104 19.63 -5.25 -10.30
C THR A 104 20.75 -5.49 -9.29
N VAL A 105 20.54 -5.18 -8.01
CA VAL A 105 21.59 -5.25 -6.98
C VAL A 105 22.09 -6.67 -6.75
N PRO A 106 21.24 -7.71 -6.60
CA PRO A 106 21.72 -9.07 -6.40
C PRO A 106 22.56 -9.59 -7.57
N LEU A 107 22.20 -9.25 -8.81
CA LEU A 107 22.99 -9.60 -10.00
C LEU A 107 24.37 -8.94 -9.96
N SER A 108 24.45 -7.66 -9.63
CA SER A 108 25.72 -6.94 -9.48
C SER A 108 26.59 -7.52 -8.37
N VAL A 109 26.00 -7.86 -7.23
CA VAL A 109 26.71 -8.50 -6.11
C VAL A 109 27.27 -9.86 -6.54
N VAL A 110 26.47 -10.68 -7.22
CA VAL A 110 26.92 -11.99 -7.75
C VAL A 110 28.08 -11.82 -8.72
N ALA A 111 28.04 -10.82 -9.61
CA ALA A 111 29.12 -10.54 -10.54
C ALA A 111 30.44 -10.18 -9.82
N ILE A 112 30.38 -9.29 -8.83
CA ILE A 112 31.55 -8.91 -8.02
C ILE A 112 32.10 -10.12 -7.26
N VAL A 113 31.23 -10.91 -6.63
CA VAL A 113 31.64 -12.12 -5.89
C VAL A 113 32.26 -13.14 -6.85
N ALA A 114 31.77 -13.27 -8.08
CA ALA A 114 32.34 -14.17 -9.08
C ALA A 114 33.78 -13.78 -9.46
N GLU A 115 34.07 -12.49 -9.58
CA GLU A 115 35.43 -11.99 -9.84
C GLU A 115 36.38 -12.30 -8.67
N VAL A 116 35.90 -12.15 -7.43
CA VAL A 116 36.70 -12.39 -6.22
C VAL A 116 36.90 -13.88 -5.91
N ALA A 117 35.90 -14.73 -6.20
CA ALA A 117 35.88 -16.14 -5.79
C ALA A 117 36.85 -17.04 -6.59
N GLY A 118 37.52 -16.52 -7.63
CA GLY A 118 38.70 -17.15 -8.24
C GLY A 118 38.52 -18.56 -8.82
N GLY A 119 37.30 -19.09 -8.97
CA GLY A 119 37.06 -20.38 -9.62
C GLY A 119 35.76 -21.12 -9.26
N SER A 120 35.14 -20.86 -8.11
CA SER A 120 33.85 -21.50 -7.77
C SER A 120 32.99 -20.68 -6.81
N LEU A 121 31.96 -20.02 -7.35
CA LEU A 121 30.94 -19.30 -6.58
C LEU A 121 30.21 -20.22 -5.58
N ILE A 122 30.03 -21.50 -5.95
CA ILE A 122 29.35 -22.50 -5.13
C ILE A 122 30.21 -22.90 -3.93
N ALA A 123 31.53 -23.04 -4.10
CA ALA A 123 32.43 -23.31 -2.99
C ALA A 123 32.46 -22.12 -2.02
N PHE A 124 32.59 -20.90 -2.55
CA PHE A 124 32.55 -19.67 -1.75
C PHE A 124 31.25 -19.52 -0.95
N ALA A 125 30.09 -19.79 -1.58
CA ALA A 125 28.79 -19.72 -0.92
C ALA A 125 28.61 -20.80 0.15
N ARG A 126 29.21 -21.99 -0.01
CA ARG A 126 29.22 -23.04 1.02
C ARG A 126 30.09 -22.67 2.21
N ASP A 127 31.27 -22.11 1.95
CA ASP A 127 32.21 -21.67 2.99
C ASP A 127 31.65 -20.49 3.82
N HIS A 128 30.72 -19.72 3.23
CA HIS A 128 30.08 -18.56 3.86
C HIS A 128 28.55 -18.70 3.91
N SER A 129 28.05 -19.91 4.20
CA SER A 129 26.61 -20.24 4.15
C SER A 129 25.75 -19.30 4.99
N ASP A 130 26.22 -18.91 6.17
CA ASP A 130 25.47 -18.02 7.07
C ASP A 130 25.25 -16.64 6.43
N TRP A 131 26.30 -16.06 5.83
CA TRP A 131 26.22 -14.79 5.12
C TRP A 131 25.35 -14.88 3.87
N ALA A 132 25.44 -15.99 3.13
CA ALA A 132 24.60 -16.24 1.96
C ALA A 132 23.11 -16.32 2.33
N ILE A 133 22.78 -17.03 3.42
CA ILE A 133 21.40 -17.14 3.92
C ILE A 133 20.88 -15.78 4.37
N TRP A 134 21.64 -15.03 5.17
CA TRP A 134 21.20 -13.69 5.62
C TRP A 134 21.00 -12.72 4.46
N THR A 135 21.88 -12.78 3.46
CA THR A 135 21.75 -11.95 2.25
C THR A 135 20.48 -12.33 1.48
N ALA A 136 20.22 -13.62 1.27
CA ALA A 136 19.00 -14.09 0.62
C ALA A 136 17.75 -13.64 1.37
N VAL A 137 17.71 -13.81 2.70
CA VAL A 137 16.59 -13.38 3.54
C VAL A 137 16.39 -11.87 3.44
N LEU A 138 17.43 -11.06 3.55
CA LEU A 138 17.33 -9.60 3.47
C LEU A 138 16.79 -9.16 2.10
N VAL A 139 17.37 -9.71 1.03
CA VAL A 139 17.04 -9.41 -0.35
C VAL A 139 15.59 -9.79 -0.67
N THR A 140 15.08 -10.89 -0.12
CA THR A 140 13.67 -11.31 -0.32
C THR A 140 12.69 -10.58 0.60
N THR A 141 13.04 -10.35 1.86
CA THR A 141 12.12 -9.79 2.87
C THR A 141 11.74 -8.35 2.56
N GLY A 142 12.69 -7.54 2.07
CA GLY A 142 12.44 -6.13 1.73
C GLY A 142 11.33 -5.95 0.69
N PRO A 143 11.44 -6.54 -0.51
CA PRO A 143 10.40 -6.47 -1.55
C PRO A 143 9.05 -7.02 -1.08
N VAL A 144 9.03 -8.12 -0.33
CA VAL A 144 7.79 -8.67 0.23
C VAL A 144 7.15 -7.67 1.18
N ALA A 145 7.90 -7.06 2.09
CA ALA A 145 7.37 -6.06 3.01
C ALA A 145 6.81 -4.83 2.27
N TYR A 146 7.49 -4.36 1.23
CA TYR A 146 7.00 -3.26 0.39
C TYR A 146 5.77 -3.63 -0.42
N PHE A 147 5.69 -4.86 -0.95
CA PHE A 147 4.51 -5.37 -1.64
C PHE A 147 3.30 -5.42 -0.71
N LEU A 148 3.46 -5.94 0.51
CA LEU A 148 2.41 -5.97 1.53
C LEU A 148 1.96 -4.56 1.93
N SER A 149 2.90 -3.61 2.06
CA SER A 149 2.63 -2.20 2.35
C SER A 149 1.83 -1.54 1.22
N HIS A 150 2.25 -1.76 -0.02
CA HIS A 150 1.55 -1.29 -1.21
C HIS A 150 0.12 -1.86 -1.28
N TRP A 151 -0.04 -3.15 -1.04
CA TRP A 151 -1.35 -3.80 -0.99
C TRP A 151 -2.27 -3.19 0.08
N ARG A 152 -1.79 -3.02 1.33
CA ARG A 152 -2.57 -2.36 2.39
C ARG A 152 -2.96 -0.92 2.02
N SER A 153 -2.08 -0.17 1.36
CA SER A 153 -2.41 1.21 0.97
C SER A 153 -3.59 1.29 0.00
N HIS A 154 -3.71 0.33 -0.93
CA HIS A 154 -4.85 0.23 -1.83
C HIS A 154 -6.12 -0.27 -1.14
N GLN A 155 -6.00 -1.13 -0.12
CA GLN A 155 -7.15 -1.50 0.71
C GLN A 155 -7.75 -0.29 1.43
N ILE A 156 -6.93 0.63 1.95
CA ILE A 156 -7.43 1.84 2.60
C ILE A 156 -8.22 2.69 1.59
N VAL A 157 -7.69 2.91 0.38
CA VAL A 157 -8.39 3.64 -0.69
C VAL A 157 -9.72 2.94 -1.03
N GLY A 158 -9.70 1.62 -1.22
CA GLY A 158 -10.90 0.85 -1.52
C GLY A 158 -11.99 0.96 -0.46
N VAL A 159 -11.62 1.01 0.84
CA VAL A 159 -12.60 1.18 1.93
C VAL A 159 -13.25 2.56 1.85
N LEU A 160 -12.46 3.61 1.63
CA LEU A 160 -12.99 4.97 1.51
C LEU A 160 -13.92 5.12 0.30
N ASP A 161 -13.54 4.53 -0.84
CA ASP A 161 -14.41 4.50 -2.01
C ASP A 161 -15.71 3.71 -1.76
N LEU A 162 -15.63 2.59 -1.04
CA LEU A 162 -16.82 1.81 -0.66
C LEU A 162 -17.76 2.62 0.25
N ILE A 163 -17.22 3.35 1.24
CA ILE A 163 -18.02 4.22 2.12
C ILE A 163 -18.74 5.29 1.28
N ARG A 164 -18.04 5.93 0.34
CA ARG A 164 -18.67 6.91 -0.58
C ARG A 164 -19.80 6.30 -1.39
N ILE A 165 -19.59 5.11 -1.95
CA ILE A 165 -20.60 4.40 -2.74
C ILE A 165 -21.84 4.12 -1.89
N GLU A 166 -21.67 3.68 -0.64
CA GLU A 166 -22.80 3.42 0.27
C GLU A 166 -23.52 4.70 0.71
N HIS A 167 -22.83 5.84 0.76
CA HIS A 167 -23.42 7.16 0.95
C HIS A 167 -24.00 7.78 -0.34
N GLY A 168 -23.98 7.05 -1.47
CA GLY A 168 -24.51 7.54 -2.75
C GLY A 168 -23.65 8.62 -3.42
N GLN A 169 -22.39 8.79 -2.98
CA GLN A 169 -21.43 9.74 -3.50
C GLN A 169 -20.54 9.12 -4.58
N SER A 170 -19.94 9.94 -5.44
CA SER A 170 -19.02 9.45 -6.47
C SER A 170 -17.68 9.04 -5.83
N PRO A 171 -17.18 7.82 -6.08
CA PRO A 171 -15.90 7.37 -5.55
C PRO A 171 -14.77 8.25 -6.10
N TYR A 172 -13.73 8.46 -5.29
CA TYR A 172 -12.64 9.36 -5.66
C TYR A 172 -11.88 8.85 -6.89
N THR A 173 -11.72 7.53 -6.98
CA THR A 173 -11.10 6.88 -8.15
C THR A 173 -11.89 7.15 -9.45
N ALA A 174 -13.21 7.27 -9.40
CA ALA A 174 -14.02 7.61 -10.58
C ALA A 174 -13.89 9.09 -10.99
N LEU A 175 -13.51 9.97 -10.06
CA LEU A 175 -13.21 11.37 -10.35
C LEU A 175 -11.84 11.50 -11.04
N GLU A 176 -10.82 10.77 -10.59
CA GLU A 176 -9.50 10.74 -11.26
C GLU A 176 -9.59 10.24 -12.71
N LEU A 177 -10.46 9.25 -12.99
CA LEU A 177 -10.65 8.72 -14.34
C LEU A 177 -11.39 9.67 -15.30
N ARG A 178 -12.07 10.72 -14.80
CA ARG A 178 -12.76 11.73 -15.63
C ARG A 178 -11.85 12.88 -16.07
N GLU A 179 -10.70 13.06 -15.44
CA GLU A 179 -9.75 14.14 -15.74
C GLU A 179 -8.70 13.75 -16.78
N HIS A 180 -8.77 12.53 -17.32
CA HIS A 180 -7.96 12.00 -18.42
C HIS A 180 -8.80 11.75 -19.67
#